data_AF-A0A1G0ERZ2-F1
#
_entry.id   AF-A0A1G0ERZ2-F1
#
_cell.length_a   1.000
_cell.length_b   1.000
_cell.length_c   1.000
_cell.angle_alpha   90.00
_cell.angle_beta   90.00
_cell.angle_gamma   90.00
#
_symmetry.space_group_name_H-M   'P 1'
#
loop_
_entity.id
_entity.type
_entity.pdbx_description
1 polymer ?
#
loop_
_entity_poly.entity_id
_entity_poly.type
_entity_poly.pdbx_seq_one_letter_code
_entity_poly.pdbx_strand_id
1 'polypeptide(L)'
;MKTPSDTRSSAKSGNLTYRDAGVDIDAGDRLVENIKPFARRTMRPEVLNGIGGFGALVEISKKYREPVLVSGTDGVGTKLKLAFELNRHDTVGIDLVGMSVNDILVQGAEPLFFLDYFACGKLDVDAATEVIKGIAFGCEQAGCALIGGETAEMPGMYPAGEYDLAGFAVGVVEKASIISGRDIKAGDAVIGLASNGAHSNGYSLIRKIIEHSASDLNVEFDGERTLADCIMAPTRIYVKPL
;
A
#
# COMPACT_ATOMS: atom_id res chain seq x y z
N MET A 1 -65.03 -6.36 -28.60
CA MET A 1 -64.68 -6.47 -27.17
C MET A 1 -63.79 -7.71 -27.00
N LYS A 2 -62.47 -7.52 -26.98
CA LYS A 2 -61.43 -8.43 -26.46
C LYS A 2 -60.10 -7.67 -26.51
N THR A 3 -59.62 -7.29 -25.33
CA THR A 3 -58.40 -6.54 -25.06
C THR A 3 -57.15 -7.41 -25.27
N PRO A 4 -55.98 -6.84 -25.65
CA PRO A 4 -54.72 -7.58 -25.66
C PRO A 4 -54.22 -7.79 -24.23
N SER A 5 -53.76 -9.00 -23.93
CA SER A 5 -53.13 -9.36 -22.65
C SER A 5 -51.75 -8.72 -22.53
N ASP A 6 -51.62 -7.87 -21.52
CA ASP A 6 -50.44 -7.11 -21.14
C ASP A 6 -49.44 -8.04 -20.43
N THR A 7 -48.43 -8.56 -21.13
CA THR A 7 -47.31 -9.30 -20.51
C THR A 7 -46.35 -8.33 -19.85
N ARG A 8 -46.67 -7.88 -18.64
CA ARG A 8 -45.70 -7.22 -17.75
C ARG A 8 -44.80 -8.28 -17.14
N SER A 9 -43.55 -8.30 -17.58
CA SER A 9 -42.42 -8.90 -16.88
C SER A 9 -42.44 -8.46 -15.41
N SER A 10 -42.63 -9.40 -14.49
CA SER A 10 -42.52 -9.15 -13.06
C SER A 10 -41.08 -8.76 -12.72
N ALA A 11 -40.82 -7.47 -12.56
CA ALA A 11 -39.60 -6.99 -11.92
C ALA A 11 -39.52 -7.63 -10.53
N LYS A 12 -38.43 -8.36 -10.25
CA LYS A 12 -38.18 -8.97 -8.94
C LYS A 12 -38.18 -7.88 -7.86
N SER A 13 -39.23 -7.83 -7.06
CA SER A 13 -39.33 -6.99 -5.86
C SER A 13 -38.64 -7.69 -4.68
N GLY A 14 -37.32 -7.84 -4.76
CA GLY A 14 -36.49 -8.21 -3.61
C GLY A 14 -35.80 -6.97 -3.07
N ASN A 15 -35.80 -6.79 -1.74
CA ASN A 15 -34.95 -5.77 -1.11
C ASN A 15 -33.50 -6.09 -1.46
N LEU A 16 -32.81 -5.15 -2.13
CA LEU A 16 -31.39 -5.27 -2.43
C LEU A 16 -30.59 -5.22 -1.13
N THR A 17 -29.76 -6.23 -0.90
CA THR A 17 -28.79 -6.25 0.20
C THR A 17 -27.42 -5.76 -0.28
N TYR A 18 -26.54 -5.37 0.65
CA TYR A 18 -25.14 -5.07 0.34
C TYR A 18 -24.44 -6.27 -0.34
N ARG A 19 -24.82 -7.50 0.06
CA ARG A 19 -24.37 -8.74 -0.57
C ARG A 19 -24.85 -8.88 -2.01
N ASP A 20 -26.07 -8.44 -2.33
CA ASP A 20 -26.58 -8.42 -3.71
C ASP A 20 -25.88 -7.38 -4.58
N ALA A 21 -25.34 -6.32 -3.97
CA ALA A 21 -24.44 -5.36 -4.61
C ALA A 21 -22.99 -5.88 -4.72
N GLY A 22 -22.74 -7.11 -4.25
CA GLY A 22 -21.45 -7.79 -4.33
C GLY A 22 -20.48 -7.44 -3.20
N VAL A 23 -20.97 -6.95 -2.05
CA VAL A 23 -20.15 -6.65 -0.86
C VAL A 23 -20.29 -7.76 0.20
N ASP A 24 -19.19 -8.41 0.54
CA ASP A 24 -19.12 -9.47 1.56
C ASP A 24 -18.58 -8.96 2.91
N ILE A 25 -19.48 -8.62 3.83
CA ILE A 25 -19.15 -8.13 5.18
C ILE A 25 -18.39 -9.21 5.98
N ASP A 26 -18.74 -10.49 5.83
CA ASP A 26 -18.07 -11.58 6.54
C ASP A 26 -16.61 -11.72 6.07
N ALA A 27 -16.33 -11.40 4.80
CA ALA A 27 -14.96 -11.38 4.28
C ALA A 27 -14.13 -10.23 4.86
N GLY A 28 -14.74 -9.05 5.03
CA GLY A 28 -14.12 -7.92 5.73
C GLY A 28 -13.74 -8.27 7.18
N ASP A 29 -14.67 -8.87 7.92
CA ASP A 29 -14.41 -9.27 9.33
C ASP A 29 -13.29 -10.31 9.44
N ARG A 30 -13.26 -11.31 8.53
CA ARG A 30 -12.16 -12.29 8.48
C ARG A 30 -10.82 -11.64 8.19
N LEU A 31 -10.78 -10.71 7.22
CA LEU A 31 -9.55 -9.98 6.91
C LEU A 31 -9.05 -9.22 8.14
N VAL A 32 -9.93 -8.51 8.84
CA VAL A 32 -9.59 -7.78 10.06
C VAL A 32 -8.97 -8.70 11.13
N GLU A 33 -9.55 -9.88 11.38
CA GLU A 33 -8.96 -10.85 12.32
C GLU A 33 -7.58 -11.36 11.87
N ASN A 34 -7.40 -11.63 10.57
CA ASN A 34 -6.13 -12.10 10.02
C ASN A 34 -5.01 -11.07 10.18
N ILE A 35 -5.31 -9.79 10.01
CA ILE A 35 -4.28 -8.73 9.96
C ILE A 35 -3.93 -8.13 11.31
N LYS A 36 -4.82 -8.26 12.32
CA LYS A 36 -4.61 -7.75 13.68
C LYS A 36 -3.22 -8.09 14.26
N PRO A 37 -2.69 -9.33 14.16
CA PRO A 37 -1.38 -9.65 14.69
C PRO A 37 -0.24 -8.89 14.00
N PHE A 38 -0.33 -8.68 12.68
CA PHE A 38 0.71 -7.98 11.92
C PHE A 38 0.75 -6.50 12.28
N ALA A 39 -0.41 -5.84 12.27
CA ALA A 39 -0.50 -4.44 12.61
C ALA A 39 -0.15 -4.19 14.09
N ARG A 40 -0.49 -5.12 15.01
CA ARG A 40 -0.05 -5.05 16.42
C ARG A 40 1.48 -5.02 16.58
N ARG A 41 2.24 -5.70 15.72
CA ARG A 41 3.71 -5.70 15.78
C ARG A 41 4.33 -4.36 15.41
N THR A 42 3.61 -3.53 14.65
CA THR A 42 4.07 -2.20 14.24
C THR A 42 3.88 -1.14 15.34
N MET A 43 3.16 -1.47 16.42
CA MET A 43 2.74 -0.50 17.42
C MET A 43 3.92 0.21 18.07
N ARG A 44 3.77 1.53 18.18
CA ARG A 44 4.71 2.40 18.86
C ARG A 44 4.15 2.87 20.21
N PRO A 45 5.01 3.29 21.16
CA PRO A 45 4.56 3.85 22.45
C PRO A 45 3.65 5.08 22.30
N GLU A 46 3.77 5.81 21.20
CA GLU A 46 2.94 6.99 20.91
C GLU A 46 1.49 6.65 20.54
N VAL A 47 1.17 5.40 20.21
CA VAL A 47 -0.18 4.98 19.81
C VAL A 47 -1.06 4.79 21.05
N LEU A 48 -2.14 5.57 21.16
CA LEU A 48 -2.99 5.63 22.35
C LEU A 48 -4.18 4.66 22.33
N ASN A 49 -4.57 4.18 21.15
CA ASN A 49 -5.63 3.19 20.99
C ASN A 49 -5.27 2.13 19.92
N GLY A 50 -5.81 0.93 20.09
CA GLY A 50 -5.59 -0.17 19.16
C GLY A 50 -6.45 -0.06 17.90
N ILE A 51 -6.28 -1.06 17.02
CA ILE A 51 -7.00 -1.21 15.76
C ILE A 51 -8.47 -1.57 16.01
N GLY A 52 -9.36 -1.04 15.17
CA GLY A 52 -10.80 -1.34 15.19
C GLY A 52 -11.70 -0.24 15.76
N GLY A 53 -11.12 0.93 16.13
CA GLY A 53 -11.89 2.14 16.42
C GLY A 53 -12.14 2.99 15.16
N PHE A 54 -13.08 3.93 15.24
CA PHE A 54 -13.39 4.89 14.14
C PHE A 54 -12.20 5.78 13.72
N GLY A 55 -11.18 5.87 14.56
CA GLY A 55 -9.96 6.60 14.27
C GLY A 55 -8.88 6.22 15.27
N ALA A 56 -7.64 6.23 14.80
CA ALA A 56 -6.49 6.02 15.65
C ALA A 56 -5.94 7.34 16.21
N LEU A 57 -5.39 7.26 17.41
CA LEU A 57 -4.90 8.38 18.19
C LEU A 57 -3.40 8.17 18.41
N VAL A 58 -2.59 9.14 17.99
CA VAL A 58 -1.13 9.10 18.14
C VAL A 58 -0.65 10.39 18.80
N GLU A 59 0.04 10.25 19.92
CA GLU A 59 0.67 11.37 20.62
C GLU A 59 1.95 11.81 19.91
N ILE A 60 2.18 13.13 19.80
CA ILE A 60 3.48 13.63 19.34
C ILE A 60 4.46 13.60 20.52
N SER A 61 5.55 12.86 20.37
CA SER A 61 6.58 12.72 21.40
C SER A 61 7.11 14.07 21.90
N LYS A 62 7.26 14.20 23.22
CA LYS A 62 7.81 15.39 23.89
C LYS A 62 9.28 15.69 23.55
N LYS A 63 9.95 14.83 22.77
CA LYS A 63 11.30 15.08 22.25
C LYS A 63 11.34 16.25 21.27
N TYR A 64 10.22 16.56 20.61
CA TYR A 64 10.08 17.69 19.70
C TYR A 64 9.64 18.95 20.47
N ARG A 65 10.32 20.08 20.22
CA ARG A 65 9.98 21.39 20.81
C ARG A 65 8.99 22.14 19.95
N GLU A 66 9.23 22.23 18.65
CA GLU A 66 8.33 22.80 17.65
C GLU A 66 8.01 21.71 16.59
N PRO A 67 7.20 20.70 16.93
CA PRO A 67 6.90 19.62 16.00
C PRO A 67 6.15 20.14 14.78
N VAL A 68 6.61 19.73 13.60
CA VAL A 68 5.93 19.92 12.31
C VAL A 68 5.56 18.55 11.77
N LEU A 69 4.30 18.39 11.36
CA LEU A 69 3.84 17.18 10.70
C LEU A 69 4.16 17.24 9.21
N VAL A 70 4.72 16.16 8.70
CA VAL A 70 4.95 15.94 7.27
C VAL A 70 4.13 14.75 6.84
N SER A 71 3.30 14.92 5.82
CA SER A 71 2.41 13.87 5.32
C SER A 71 2.70 13.58 3.85
N GLY A 72 2.67 12.30 3.48
CA GLY A 72 2.80 11.85 2.11
C GLY A 72 1.74 10.80 1.80
N THR A 73 1.29 10.78 0.55
CA THR A 73 0.41 9.72 0.04
C THR A 73 0.95 9.22 -1.28
N ASP A 74 0.93 7.91 -1.47
CA ASP A 74 1.39 7.30 -2.71
C ASP A 74 0.68 5.96 -2.95
N GLY A 75 0.79 5.43 -4.15
CA GLY A 75 0.36 4.09 -4.53
C GLY A 75 1.53 3.23 -5.01
N VAL A 76 1.25 1.95 -5.26
CA VAL A 76 2.25 1.04 -5.86
C VAL A 76 2.38 1.28 -7.37
N GLY A 77 1.29 1.68 -8.02
CA GLY A 77 1.26 1.92 -9.47
C GLY A 77 1.28 0.63 -10.29
N THR A 78 1.81 0.71 -11.52
CA THR A 78 1.66 -0.37 -12.52
C THR A 78 2.47 -1.64 -12.23
N LYS A 79 3.27 -1.66 -11.15
CA LYS A 79 3.86 -2.89 -10.60
C LYS A 79 2.79 -3.89 -10.17
N LEU A 80 1.63 -3.42 -9.71
CA LEU A 80 0.50 -4.28 -9.32
C LEU A 80 0.05 -5.21 -10.44
N LYS A 81 0.10 -4.76 -11.70
CA LYS A 81 -0.28 -5.62 -12.83
C LYS A 81 0.63 -6.85 -12.97
N LEU A 82 1.93 -6.67 -12.73
CA LEU A 82 2.88 -7.79 -12.74
C LEU A 82 2.69 -8.68 -11.49
N ALA A 83 2.34 -8.08 -10.35
CA ALA A 83 1.96 -8.81 -9.14
C ALA A 83 0.75 -9.74 -9.39
N PHE A 84 -0.26 -9.30 -10.15
CA PHE A 84 -1.41 -10.12 -10.53
C PHE A 84 -1.01 -11.23 -11.51
N GLU A 85 -0.25 -10.90 -12.55
CA GLU A 85 0.22 -11.86 -13.55
C GLU A 85 1.06 -13.00 -12.93
N LEU A 86 1.85 -12.68 -11.90
CA LEU A 86 2.71 -13.64 -11.20
C LEU A 86 2.05 -14.27 -9.96
N ASN A 87 0.86 -13.81 -9.56
CA ASN A 87 0.21 -14.17 -8.31
C ASN A 87 1.13 -13.97 -7.07
N ARG A 88 1.82 -12.81 -7.01
CA ARG A 88 2.79 -12.45 -5.95
C ARG A 88 2.37 -11.15 -5.27
N HIS A 89 1.84 -11.25 -4.05
CA HIS A 89 1.25 -10.11 -3.32
C HIS A 89 1.97 -9.78 -2.00
N ASP A 90 2.92 -10.61 -1.60
CA ASP A 90 3.62 -10.57 -0.32
C ASP A 90 4.57 -9.38 -0.17
N THR A 91 5.03 -8.79 -1.28
CA THR A 91 6.01 -7.69 -1.26
C THR A 91 5.45 -6.33 -1.67
N VAL A 92 4.29 -6.26 -2.35
CA VAL A 92 3.75 -4.98 -2.85
C VAL A 92 3.30 -4.04 -1.72
N GLY A 93 2.96 -4.59 -0.55
CA GLY A 93 2.73 -3.78 0.65
C GLY A 93 4.00 -3.05 1.15
N ILE A 94 5.18 -3.65 0.95
CA ILE A 94 6.46 -3.01 1.27
C ILE A 94 6.73 -1.86 0.30
N ASP A 95 6.41 -2.06 -0.99
CA ASP A 95 6.49 -1.00 -2.00
C ASP A 95 5.61 0.19 -1.62
N LEU A 96 4.36 -0.06 -1.23
CA LEU A 96 3.42 0.98 -0.82
C LEU A 96 3.99 1.83 0.32
N VAL A 97 4.50 1.19 1.38
CA VAL A 97 5.11 1.90 2.51
C VAL A 97 6.36 2.64 2.06
N GLY A 98 7.25 1.99 1.31
CA GLY A 98 8.51 2.56 0.84
C GLY A 98 8.32 3.82 0.01
N MET A 99 7.32 3.85 -0.87
CA MET A 99 6.99 5.04 -1.64
C MET A 99 6.58 6.21 -0.73
N SER A 100 5.62 6.03 0.18
CA SER A 100 5.16 7.15 1.02
C SER A 100 6.18 7.58 2.10
N VAL A 101 6.89 6.63 2.74
CA VAL A 101 7.81 6.99 3.85
C VAL A 101 9.12 7.59 3.37
N ASN A 102 9.63 7.18 2.21
CA ASN A 102 10.83 7.78 1.65
C ASN A 102 10.58 9.23 1.22
N ASP A 103 9.36 9.56 0.79
CA ASP A 103 8.97 10.92 0.39
C ASP A 103 8.94 11.90 1.56
N ILE A 104 8.46 11.49 2.73
CA ILE A 104 8.50 12.35 3.92
C ILE A 104 9.92 12.44 4.52
N LEU A 105 10.72 11.38 4.33
CA LEU A 105 12.09 11.30 4.84
C LEU A 105 13.00 12.37 4.21
N VAL A 106 12.79 12.76 2.95
CA VAL A 106 13.64 13.78 2.28
C VAL A 106 13.60 15.15 2.95
N GLN A 107 12.58 15.41 3.77
CA GLN A 107 12.43 16.64 4.56
C GLN A 107 12.98 16.51 5.98
N GLY A 108 13.58 15.36 6.32
CA GLY A 108 14.10 15.03 7.65
C GLY A 108 13.05 14.53 8.63
N ALA A 109 11.86 14.13 8.17
CA ALA A 109 10.79 13.66 9.04
C ALA A 109 11.02 12.20 9.49
N GLU A 110 10.81 11.95 10.77
CA GLU A 110 10.69 10.59 11.31
C GLU A 110 9.27 10.08 11.06
N PRO A 111 9.08 8.97 10.31
CA PRO A 111 7.78 8.36 10.14
C PRO A 111 7.16 7.94 11.49
N LEU A 112 5.93 8.38 11.73
CA LEU A 112 5.22 8.15 12.99
C LEU A 112 4.15 7.07 12.83
N PHE A 113 3.28 7.23 11.83
CA PHE A 113 2.23 6.27 11.53
C PHE A 113 1.90 6.18 10.05
N PHE A 114 1.23 5.10 9.68
CA PHE A 114 0.80 4.76 8.34
C PHE A 114 -0.66 4.34 8.33
N LEU A 115 -1.39 4.73 7.29
CA LEU A 115 -2.71 4.18 6.95
C LEU A 115 -2.70 3.64 5.52
N ASP A 116 -3.54 2.64 5.26
CA ASP A 116 -3.74 2.10 3.92
C ASP A 116 -5.21 2.14 3.46
N TYR A 117 -5.39 2.17 2.16
CA TYR A 117 -6.68 2.01 1.49
C TYR A 117 -6.54 0.93 0.42
N PHE A 118 -7.29 -0.16 0.61
CA PHE A 118 -7.33 -1.31 -0.29
C PHE A 118 -8.66 -1.31 -1.06
N ALA A 119 -8.60 -1.12 -2.37
CA ALA A 119 -9.78 -1.17 -3.24
C ALA A 119 -9.71 -2.38 -4.16
N CYS A 120 -10.79 -3.14 -4.30
CA CYS A 120 -10.80 -4.32 -5.18
C CYS A 120 -12.15 -4.54 -5.85
N GLY A 121 -12.17 -5.35 -6.92
CA GLY A 121 -13.42 -5.72 -7.58
C GLY A 121 -14.21 -6.74 -6.79
N LYS A 122 -13.49 -7.74 -6.26
CA LYS A 122 -13.99 -8.73 -5.30
C LYS A 122 -12.88 -9.03 -4.31
N LEU A 123 -13.21 -9.08 -3.02
CA LEU A 123 -12.24 -9.30 -1.96
C LEU A 123 -11.76 -10.75 -1.97
N ASP A 124 -10.49 -10.92 -2.29
CA ASP A 124 -9.72 -12.13 -1.99
C ASP A 124 -9.00 -11.92 -0.65
N VAL A 125 -9.50 -12.61 0.38
CA VAL A 125 -9.01 -12.45 1.76
C VAL A 125 -7.55 -12.90 1.88
N ASP A 126 -7.12 -13.92 1.14
CA ASP A 126 -5.76 -14.45 1.24
C ASP A 126 -4.76 -13.49 0.59
N ALA A 127 -5.09 -12.99 -0.61
CA ALA A 127 -4.28 -11.98 -1.30
C ALA A 127 -4.19 -10.68 -0.48
N ALA A 128 -5.33 -10.19 0.03
CA ALA A 128 -5.36 -8.99 0.88
C ALA A 128 -4.56 -9.17 2.18
N THR A 129 -4.61 -10.36 2.79
CA THR A 129 -3.81 -10.67 3.98
C THR A 129 -2.31 -10.60 3.69
N GLU A 130 -1.84 -11.14 2.57
CA GLU A 130 -0.41 -11.06 2.18
C GLU A 130 0.02 -9.61 1.88
N VAL A 131 -0.82 -8.81 1.24
CA VAL A 131 -0.55 -7.38 1.02
C VAL A 131 -0.38 -6.65 2.36
N ILE A 132 -1.35 -6.78 3.27
CA ILE A 132 -1.34 -6.05 4.54
C ILE A 132 -0.21 -6.53 5.45
N LYS A 133 0.14 -7.82 5.39
CA LYS A 133 1.35 -8.36 6.03
C LYS A 133 2.62 -7.69 5.48
N GLY A 134 2.70 -7.45 4.18
CA GLY A 134 3.76 -6.66 3.54
C GLY A 134 3.78 -5.20 4.00
N ILE A 135 2.61 -4.55 4.13
CA ILE A 135 2.49 -3.18 4.66
C ILE A 135 3.00 -3.12 6.10
N ALA A 136 2.57 -4.05 6.96
CA ALA A 136 3.01 -4.11 8.34
C ALA A 136 4.53 -4.32 8.43
N PHE A 137 5.10 -5.20 7.60
CA PHE A 137 6.55 -5.40 7.56
C PHE A 137 7.31 -4.17 7.05
N GLY A 138 6.76 -3.45 6.06
CA GLY A 138 7.29 -2.15 5.63
C GLY A 138 7.26 -1.12 6.78
N CYS A 139 6.18 -1.08 7.54
CA CYS A 139 6.06 -0.20 8.71
C CYS A 139 7.11 -0.53 9.79
N GLU A 140 7.38 -1.81 10.07
CA GLU A 140 8.45 -2.24 10.99
C GLU A 140 9.86 -1.81 10.50
N GLN A 141 10.09 -1.85 9.19
CA GLN A 141 11.34 -1.36 8.60
C GLN A 141 11.46 0.17 8.72
N ALA A 142 10.37 0.90 8.47
CA ALA A 142 10.29 2.35 8.59
C ALA A 142 10.26 2.84 10.04
N GLY A 143 9.93 1.96 11.00
CA GLY A 143 9.73 2.34 12.40
C GLY A 143 8.44 3.10 12.66
N CYS A 144 7.44 3.06 11.78
CA CYS A 144 6.12 3.67 12.00
C CYS A 144 5.07 2.64 12.40
N ALA A 145 3.96 3.09 12.99
CA ALA A 145 2.83 2.23 13.32
C ALA A 145 1.81 2.16 12.18
N LEU A 146 1.35 0.96 11.80
CA LEU A 146 0.17 0.76 10.98
C LEU A 146 -1.06 0.88 11.89
N ILE A 147 -1.70 2.04 11.86
CA ILE A 147 -2.72 2.42 12.86
C ILE A 147 -4.16 2.24 12.37
N GLY A 148 -4.36 2.00 11.08
CA GLY A 148 -5.67 1.77 10.50
C GLY A 148 -5.61 1.69 8.98
N GLY A 149 -6.72 1.28 8.39
CA GLY A 149 -6.90 1.23 6.96
C GLY A 149 -8.36 0.96 6.63
N GLU A 150 -8.66 0.93 5.34
CA GLU A 150 -10.01 0.68 4.82
C GLU A 150 -9.95 -0.32 3.66
N THR A 151 -10.94 -1.21 3.60
CA THR A 151 -11.07 -2.22 2.53
C THR A 151 -12.40 -2.03 1.81
N ALA A 152 -12.34 -1.62 0.55
CA ALA A 152 -13.50 -1.33 -0.27
C ALA A 152 -13.65 -2.38 -1.39
N GLU A 153 -14.74 -3.15 -1.34
CA GLU A 153 -15.18 -4.01 -2.44
C GLU A 153 -16.08 -3.19 -3.37
N MET A 154 -15.64 -2.97 -4.61
CA MET A 154 -16.32 -2.14 -5.60
C MET A 154 -16.52 -2.90 -6.92
N PRO A 155 -17.44 -3.89 -6.96
CA PRO A 155 -17.77 -4.62 -8.17
C PRO A 155 -18.20 -3.68 -9.29
N GLY A 156 -17.63 -3.86 -10.48
CA GLY A 156 -17.91 -3.02 -11.65
C GLY A 156 -17.03 -1.77 -11.78
N MET A 157 -16.27 -1.41 -10.74
CA MET A 157 -15.18 -0.42 -10.86
C MET A 157 -13.85 -1.11 -11.17
N TYR A 158 -13.54 -2.18 -10.44
CA TYR A 158 -12.32 -2.97 -10.62
C TYR A 158 -12.61 -4.34 -11.21
N PRO A 159 -11.73 -4.88 -12.09
CA PRO A 159 -11.81 -6.27 -12.53
C PRO A 159 -11.72 -7.25 -11.35
N ALA A 160 -12.32 -8.43 -11.51
CA ALA A 160 -12.17 -9.50 -10.53
C ALA A 160 -10.70 -9.94 -10.45
N GLY A 161 -10.18 -10.11 -9.23
CA GLY A 161 -8.78 -10.47 -8.97
C GLY A 161 -7.80 -9.30 -9.03
N GLU A 162 -8.26 -8.09 -9.35
CA GLU A 162 -7.43 -6.89 -9.30
C GLU A 162 -7.81 -6.00 -8.11
N TYR A 163 -6.78 -5.36 -7.56
CA TYR A 163 -6.91 -4.36 -6.51
C TYR A 163 -6.04 -3.13 -6.79
N ASP A 164 -6.33 -2.04 -6.10
CA ASP A 164 -5.47 -0.86 -6.03
C ASP A 164 -5.18 -0.52 -4.58
N LEU A 165 -4.02 0.09 -4.36
CA LEU A 165 -3.49 0.40 -3.03
C LEU A 165 -3.12 1.87 -2.96
N ALA A 166 -3.61 2.55 -1.93
CA ALA A 166 -3.12 3.86 -1.53
C ALA A 166 -2.60 3.81 -0.10
N GLY A 167 -1.46 4.46 0.12
CA GLY A 167 -0.77 4.54 1.40
C GLY A 167 -0.71 5.99 1.87
N PHE A 168 -0.73 6.18 3.18
CA PHE A 168 -0.71 7.49 3.82
C PHE A 168 0.28 7.46 4.96
N ALA A 169 1.44 8.06 4.77
CA ALA A 169 2.46 8.20 5.80
C ALA A 169 2.35 9.58 6.46
N VAL A 170 2.44 9.61 7.79
CA VAL A 170 2.62 10.84 8.56
C VAL A 170 3.86 10.70 9.41
N GLY A 171 4.76 11.66 9.31
CA GLY A 171 5.94 11.80 10.14
C GLY A 171 5.98 13.13 10.86
N VAL A 172 6.98 13.26 11.72
CA VAL A 172 7.23 14.46 12.52
C VAL A 172 8.67 14.88 12.38
N VAL A 173 8.89 16.19 12.29
CA VAL A 173 10.21 16.82 12.22
C VAL A 173 10.26 17.99 13.18
N GLU A 174 11.43 18.24 13.79
CA GLU A 174 11.68 19.48 14.51
C GLU A 174 11.77 20.62 13.49
N LYS A 175 11.03 21.72 13.69
CA LYS A 175 10.95 22.81 12.72
C LYS A 175 12.32 23.37 12.30
N ALA A 176 13.26 23.44 13.24
CA ALA A 176 14.61 23.92 13.00
C ALA A 176 15.49 22.93 12.20
N SER A 177 15.08 21.65 12.11
CA SER A 177 15.83 20.57 11.44
C SER A 177 15.27 20.23 10.06
N ILE A 178 14.28 20.97 9.56
CA ILE A 178 13.67 20.70 8.24
C ILE A 178 14.71 20.84 7.14
N ILE A 179 14.87 19.76 6.36
CA ILE A 179 15.72 19.75 5.18
C ILE A 179 14.95 20.33 4.01
N SER A 180 15.43 21.46 3.47
CA SER A 180 14.76 22.19 2.38
C SER A 180 15.62 22.39 1.14
N GLY A 181 16.88 21.96 1.18
CA GLY A 181 17.86 22.16 0.11
C GLY A 181 18.35 23.61 -0.06
N ARG A 182 17.90 24.57 0.77
CA ARG A 182 18.28 25.99 0.66
C ARG A 182 19.76 26.27 0.89
N ASP A 183 20.44 25.42 1.66
CA ASP A 183 21.86 25.57 1.99
C ASP A 183 22.80 24.84 1.01
N ILE A 184 22.26 24.20 -0.04
CA ILE A 184 23.04 23.55 -1.09
C ILE A 184 23.83 24.60 -1.88
N LYS A 185 25.11 24.34 -2.13
CA LYS A 185 26.02 25.24 -2.84
C LYS A 185 26.99 24.50 -3.75
N ALA A 186 27.59 25.25 -4.69
CA ALA A 186 28.65 24.73 -5.54
C ALA A 186 29.82 24.19 -4.70
N GLY A 187 30.24 22.97 -5.00
CA GLY A 187 31.27 22.24 -4.24
C GLY A 187 30.72 21.17 -3.30
N ASP A 188 29.41 21.14 -3.04
CA ASP A 188 28.79 20.03 -2.30
C ASP A 188 28.84 18.72 -3.10
N ALA A 189 28.97 17.60 -2.39
CA ALA A 189 29.01 16.26 -2.99
C ALA A 189 27.61 15.64 -3.08
N VAL A 190 27.38 14.82 -4.11
CA VAL A 190 26.17 13.99 -4.25
C VAL A 190 26.51 12.56 -3.84
N ILE A 191 25.77 12.03 -2.87
CA ILE A 191 25.91 10.65 -2.40
C ILE A 191 24.64 9.89 -2.79
N GLY A 192 24.79 8.80 -3.53
CA GLY A 192 23.69 7.92 -3.91
C GLY A 192 23.60 6.72 -2.97
N LEU A 193 22.39 6.40 -2.52
CA LEU A 193 22.08 5.15 -1.84
C LEU A 193 21.55 4.13 -2.85
N ALA A 194 22.08 2.90 -2.82
CA ALA A 194 21.72 1.87 -3.78
C ALA A 194 20.26 1.42 -3.60
N SER A 195 19.51 1.34 -4.72
CA SER A 195 18.18 0.75 -4.78
C SER A 195 18.23 -0.78 -4.72
N ASN A 196 17.07 -1.42 -4.55
CA ASN A 196 16.91 -2.88 -4.65
C ASN A 196 16.57 -3.33 -6.08
N GLY A 197 16.52 -2.40 -7.05
CA GLY A 197 16.00 -2.63 -8.39
C GLY A 197 15.19 -1.43 -8.88
N ALA A 198 14.12 -1.71 -9.62
CA ALA A 198 13.22 -0.70 -10.20
C ALA A 198 12.31 0.00 -9.16
N HIS A 199 12.30 -0.48 -7.91
CA HIS A 199 11.38 -0.02 -6.86
C HIS A 199 9.92 -0.15 -7.31
N SER A 200 9.15 0.93 -7.28
CA SER A 200 7.75 0.98 -7.73
C SER A 200 7.53 1.83 -8.99
N ASN A 201 8.61 2.24 -9.67
CA ASN A 201 8.55 3.14 -10.83
C ASN A 201 8.95 2.46 -12.14
N GLY A 202 8.37 2.91 -13.26
CA GLY A 202 8.75 2.45 -14.60
C GLY A 202 8.11 1.13 -15.06
N TYR A 203 7.22 0.51 -14.27
CA TYR A 203 6.65 -0.81 -14.57
C TYR A 203 5.81 -0.86 -15.85
N SER A 204 5.23 0.25 -16.27
CA SER A 204 4.55 0.34 -17.57
C SER A 204 5.51 0.08 -18.73
N LEU A 205 6.77 0.53 -18.62
CA LEU A 205 7.80 0.29 -19.63
C LEU A 205 8.41 -1.11 -19.45
N ILE A 206 8.68 -1.53 -18.21
CA ILE A 206 9.21 -2.87 -17.92
C ILE A 206 8.29 -3.95 -18.50
N ARG A 207 6.98 -3.86 -18.27
CA ARG A 207 6.01 -4.82 -18.83
C ARG A 207 6.00 -4.82 -20.35
N LYS A 208 6.07 -3.65 -21.00
CA LYS A 208 6.18 -3.55 -22.48
C LYS A 208 7.48 -4.18 -23.01
N ILE A 209 8.59 -4.03 -22.28
CA ILE A 209 9.85 -4.66 -22.64
C ILE A 209 9.71 -6.18 -22.55
N ILE A 210 9.20 -6.72 -21.45
CA ILE A 210 8.98 -8.17 -21.26
C ILE A 210 8.12 -8.75 -22.40
N GLU A 211 7.01 -8.09 -22.73
CA GLU A 211 6.12 -8.48 -23.82
C GLU A 211 6.84 -8.45 -25.17
N HIS A 212 7.57 -7.38 -25.47
CA HIS A 212 8.26 -7.21 -26.75
C HIS A 212 9.43 -8.19 -26.94
N SER A 213 10.18 -8.49 -25.88
CA SER A 213 11.33 -9.41 -25.93
C SER A 213 10.94 -10.87 -25.71
N ALA A 214 9.67 -11.15 -25.40
CA ALA A 214 9.19 -12.48 -25.00
C ALA A 214 10.08 -13.12 -23.91
N SER A 215 10.48 -12.32 -22.92
CA SER A 215 11.41 -12.75 -21.87
C SER A 215 10.79 -13.84 -21.00
N ASP A 216 11.53 -14.92 -20.75
CA ASP A 216 11.17 -15.90 -19.72
C ASP A 216 11.46 -15.31 -18.33
N LEU A 217 10.41 -15.06 -17.55
CA LEU A 217 10.52 -14.49 -16.21
C LEU A 217 11.15 -15.46 -15.19
N ASN A 218 11.20 -16.75 -15.49
CA ASN A 218 11.77 -17.77 -14.61
C ASN A 218 13.27 -18.02 -14.86
N VAL A 219 13.87 -17.35 -15.85
CA VAL A 219 15.29 -17.49 -16.15
C VAL A 219 16.14 -16.99 -14.98
N GLU A 220 17.23 -17.71 -14.69
CA GLU A 220 18.27 -17.25 -13.77
C GLU A 220 18.85 -15.92 -14.26
N PHE A 221 18.87 -14.90 -13.40
CA PHE A 221 19.25 -13.54 -13.79
C PHE A 221 20.34 -12.93 -12.90
N ASP A 222 20.31 -13.17 -11.59
CA ASP A 222 21.27 -12.60 -10.63
C ASP A 222 21.58 -13.59 -9.51
N GLY A 223 22.54 -14.48 -9.79
CA GLY A 223 22.76 -15.70 -9.01
C GLY A 223 21.51 -16.56 -9.02
N GLU A 224 21.13 -17.13 -7.88
CA GLU A 224 19.97 -18.02 -7.76
C GLU A 224 18.59 -17.32 -7.96
N ARG A 225 18.56 -16.00 -8.19
CA ARG A 225 17.31 -15.24 -8.40
C ARG A 225 16.87 -15.29 -9.86
N THR A 226 15.57 -15.44 -10.04
CA THR A 226 14.94 -15.34 -11.36
C THR A 226 14.80 -13.88 -11.80
N LEU A 227 14.57 -13.65 -13.10
CA LEU A 227 14.23 -12.32 -13.61
C LEU A 227 12.97 -11.76 -12.90
N ALA A 228 11.97 -12.60 -12.63
CA ALA A 228 10.80 -12.23 -11.85
C ALA A 228 11.16 -11.72 -10.45
N ASP A 229 12.08 -12.40 -9.74
CA ASP A 229 12.52 -11.99 -8.40
C ASP A 229 13.25 -10.65 -8.40
N CYS A 230 14.12 -10.43 -9.39
CA CYS A 230 14.84 -9.18 -9.52
C CYS A 230 13.92 -8.01 -9.86
N ILE A 231 12.92 -8.22 -10.73
CA ILE A 231 11.95 -7.18 -11.10
C ILE A 231 10.96 -6.96 -9.95
N MET A 232 10.50 -8.00 -9.26
CA MET A 232 9.55 -7.87 -8.15
C MET A 232 10.19 -7.51 -6.81
N ALA A 233 11.52 -7.28 -6.77
CA ALA A 233 12.21 -6.86 -5.56
C ALA A 233 11.53 -5.63 -4.91
N PRO A 234 11.26 -5.66 -3.60
CA PRO A 234 10.54 -4.57 -2.94
C PRO A 234 11.39 -3.31 -2.89
N THR A 235 10.71 -2.17 -2.92
CA THR A 235 11.28 -0.84 -2.71
C THR A 235 12.07 -0.81 -1.41
N ARG A 236 13.27 -0.22 -1.47
CA ARG A 236 14.13 -0.09 -0.30
C ARG A 236 13.61 1.04 0.58
N ILE A 237 13.43 0.75 1.86
CA ILE A 237 13.05 1.75 2.87
C ILE A 237 14.34 2.33 3.47
N TYR A 238 14.55 3.64 3.31
CA TYR A 238 15.81 4.31 3.69
C TYR A 238 15.79 4.95 5.07
N VAL A 239 14.72 4.76 5.84
CA VAL A 239 14.48 5.49 7.11
C VAL A 239 15.53 5.20 8.19
N LYS A 240 15.96 3.95 8.37
CA LYS A 240 16.95 3.61 9.43
C LYS A 240 18.39 4.03 9.10
N PRO A 241 18.86 3.91 7.84
CA PRO A 241 20.20 4.39 7.47
C PRO A 241 20.37 5.92 7.48
N LEU A 242 19.29 6.70 7.45
CA LEU A 242 19.29 8.17 7.36
C LEU A 242 18.89 8.84 8.68
#